data_AF-A0AAW3D8W2-F1
#
_entry.id   AF-A0AAW3D8W2-F1
#
_cell.length_a   1.000
_cell.length_b   1.000
_cell.length_c   1.000
_cell.angle_alpha   90.00
_cell.angle_beta   90.00
_cell.angle_gamma   90.00
#
_symmetry.space_group_name_H-M   'P 1'
#
loop_
_entity.id
_entity.type
_entity.pdbx_description
1 polymer ?
#
loop_
_entity_poly.entity_id
_entity_poly.type
_entity_poly.pdbx_seq_one_letter_code
_entity_poly.pdbx_strand_id
1 'polypeptide(L)'
;MTQAEIDKIYTKPIVLDSKQYTFNIELPVDSIDGYRWFLIPPDYDYVDDTGYSHESIDVENSKWGGMDNFKLKLTKKFRKVPHKIVLHFECFRPFEEHPKIITKDVTVLSLLD
;
A
#
# COMPACT_ATOMS: atom_id res chain seq x y z
N MET A 1 -7.74 -7.27 -13.05
CA MET A 1 -7.85 -7.18 -11.56
C MET A 1 -9.26 -6.78 -11.07
N THR A 2 -9.80 -7.38 -9.99
CA THR A 2 -11.12 -7.01 -9.42
C THR A 2 -11.08 -6.66 -7.92
N GLN A 3 -12.04 -5.88 -7.44
CA GLN A 3 -12.16 -5.48 -6.02
C GLN A 3 -12.23 -6.69 -5.08
N ALA A 4 -13.04 -7.70 -5.41
CA ALA A 4 -13.24 -8.88 -4.58
C ALA A 4 -11.97 -9.75 -4.41
N GLU A 5 -11.01 -9.63 -5.32
CA GLU A 5 -9.73 -10.33 -5.24
C GLU A 5 -8.75 -9.56 -4.35
N ILE A 6 -8.76 -8.24 -4.44
CA ILE A 6 -7.95 -7.32 -3.62
C ILE A 6 -8.42 -7.27 -2.17
N ASP A 7 -9.72 -7.40 -1.92
CA ASP A 7 -10.29 -7.45 -0.56
C ASP A 7 -9.72 -8.60 0.28
N LYS A 8 -9.25 -9.67 -0.36
CA LYS A 8 -8.68 -10.87 0.29
C LYS A 8 -7.22 -10.69 0.72
N ILE A 9 -6.54 -9.63 0.28
CA ILE A 9 -5.15 -9.32 0.63
C ILE A 9 -5.16 -8.47 1.90
N TYR A 10 -4.11 -8.48 2.73
CA TYR A 10 -4.02 -7.63 3.95
C TYR A 10 -5.28 -7.68 4.85
N THR A 11 -5.90 -8.86 4.97
CA THR A 11 -7.08 -9.07 5.85
C THR A 11 -6.72 -9.01 7.33
N LYS A 12 -5.43 -9.11 7.65
CA LYS A 12 -4.88 -8.95 9.00
C LYS A 12 -4.05 -7.68 9.06
N PRO A 13 -4.09 -6.94 10.19
CA PRO A 13 -3.22 -5.79 10.38
C PRO A 13 -1.74 -6.16 10.36
N ILE A 14 -0.91 -5.25 9.85
CA ILE A 14 0.54 -5.30 10.02
C ILE A 14 0.84 -4.78 11.42
N VAL A 15 1.48 -5.59 12.27
CA VAL A 15 1.85 -5.18 13.63
C VAL A 15 3.32 -4.80 13.65
N LEU A 16 3.61 -3.56 14.03
CA LEU A 16 4.97 -3.05 14.19
C LEU A 16 5.38 -3.16 15.65
N ASP A 17 6.52 -3.81 15.89
CA ASP A 17 7.15 -3.84 17.21
C ASP A 17 7.84 -2.50 17.54
N SER A 18 8.31 -2.34 18.78
CA SER A 18 8.90 -1.09 19.27
C SER A 18 10.20 -0.67 18.57
N LYS A 19 10.80 -1.55 17.75
CA LYS A 19 12.03 -1.32 16.99
C LYS A 19 11.79 -1.23 15.48
N GLN A 20 10.59 -1.60 15.00
CA GLN A 20 10.20 -1.55 13.61
C GLN A 20 9.56 -0.21 13.25
N TYR A 21 10.35 0.65 12.62
CA TYR A 21 9.90 1.95 12.11
C TYR A 21 9.69 1.96 10.61
N THR A 22 10.09 0.90 9.91
CA THR A 22 9.95 0.76 8.45
C THR A 22 9.20 -0.51 8.12
N PHE A 23 8.31 -0.44 7.15
CA PHE A 23 7.49 -1.56 6.71
C PHE A 23 7.20 -1.45 5.21
N ASN A 24 6.97 -2.60 4.59
CA ASN A 24 6.66 -2.68 3.17
C ASN A 24 5.19 -3.05 2.98
N ILE A 25 4.57 -2.47 1.97
CA ILE A 25 3.26 -2.87 1.47
C ILE A 25 3.43 -3.27 0.01
N GLU A 26 3.05 -4.50 -0.32
CA GLU A 26 3.17 -5.09 -1.65
C GLU A 26 1.75 -5.32 -2.18
N LEU A 27 1.37 -4.59 -3.22
CA LEU A 27 0.05 -4.68 -3.83
C LEU A 27 0.16 -5.23 -5.24
N PRO A 28 -0.51 -6.36 -5.56
CA PRO A 28 -0.49 -6.88 -6.90
C PRO A 28 -1.19 -5.90 -7.83
N VAL A 29 -0.66 -5.78 -9.05
CA VAL A 29 -1.14 -4.79 -10.01
C VAL A 29 -1.14 -5.34 -11.41
N ASP A 30 -2.23 -5.12 -12.12
CA ASP A 30 -2.40 -5.43 -13.54
C ASP A 30 -1.59 -4.46 -14.41
N SER A 31 -0.27 -4.66 -14.40
CA SER A 31 0.70 -3.75 -15.01
C SER A 31 0.60 -3.69 -16.53
N ILE A 32 0.13 -4.79 -17.15
CA ILE A 32 -0.05 -4.95 -18.60
C ILE A 32 -1.12 -3.96 -19.10
N ASP A 33 -2.21 -3.81 -18.33
CA ASP A 33 -3.32 -2.90 -18.65
C ASP A 33 -3.07 -1.45 -18.18
N GLY A 34 -1.89 -1.17 -17.61
CA GLY A 34 -1.48 0.17 -17.18
C GLY A 34 -2.04 0.61 -15.83
N TYR A 35 -2.54 -0.32 -15.01
CA TYR A 35 -2.93 -0.01 -13.63
C TYR A 35 -1.71 0.30 -12.77
N ARG A 36 -1.89 1.22 -11.82
CA ARG A 36 -0.90 1.62 -10.82
C ARG A 36 -1.59 1.89 -9.50
N TRP A 37 -0.95 1.47 -8.41
CA TRP A 37 -1.37 1.82 -7.06
C TRP A 37 -0.81 3.18 -6.65
N PHE A 38 -1.63 3.91 -5.91
CA PHE A 38 -1.29 5.17 -5.31
C PHE A 38 -1.69 5.13 -3.84
N LEU A 39 -0.78 5.49 -2.95
CA LEU A 39 -1.12 5.78 -1.57
C LEU A 39 -1.82 7.14 -1.54
N ILE A 40 -3.10 7.15 -1.22
CA ILE A 40 -3.88 8.40 -1.13
C ILE A 40 -3.67 8.97 0.27
N PRO A 41 -3.13 10.19 0.40
CA PRO A 41 -2.91 10.82 1.69
C PRO A 41 -4.19 11.47 2.21
N PRO A 42 -4.73 11.08 3.39
CA PRO A 42 -5.73 11.87 4.08
C PRO A 42 -5.11 12.77 5.16
N ASP A 43 -4.05 12.36 5.86
CA ASP A 43 -3.26 13.13 6.86
C ASP A 43 -2.18 12.22 7.50
N TYR A 44 -1.25 11.68 6.70
CA TYR A 44 -0.20 10.77 7.21
C TYR A 44 1.04 11.53 7.69
N ASP A 45 0.88 12.60 8.46
CA ASP A 45 2.01 13.30 9.09
C ASP A 45 2.96 12.35 9.81
N TYR A 46 2.46 11.18 10.23
CA TYR A 46 3.17 10.14 10.94
C TYR A 46 3.74 8.98 10.07
N VAL A 47 3.51 8.97 8.74
CA VAL A 47 4.10 7.99 7.80
C VAL A 47 4.81 8.71 6.65
N ASP A 48 6.13 8.55 6.59
CA ASP A 48 6.95 8.99 5.47
C ASP A 48 6.99 7.88 4.40
N ASP A 49 6.63 8.21 3.15
CA ASP A 49 6.97 7.37 1.99
C ASP A 49 8.46 7.52 1.70
N THR A 50 9.21 6.44 1.89
CA THR A 50 10.67 6.41 1.73
C THR A 50 11.12 5.73 0.45
N GLY A 51 10.19 5.23 -0.35
CA GLY A 51 10.50 4.59 -1.62
C GLY A 51 9.32 3.84 -2.20
N TYR A 52 9.22 3.93 -3.53
CA TYR A 52 8.29 3.15 -4.33
C TYR A 52 9.07 2.38 -5.39
N SER A 53 8.76 1.10 -5.58
CA SER A 53 9.25 0.33 -6.71
C SER A 53 8.12 -0.43 -7.39
N HIS A 54 8.19 -0.50 -8.72
CA HIS A 54 7.32 -1.31 -9.54
C HIS A 54 8.11 -2.50 -10.08
N GLU A 55 7.65 -3.71 -9.80
CA GLU A 55 8.24 -4.93 -10.31
C GLU A 55 7.28 -5.60 -11.29
N SER A 56 7.72 -5.74 -12.55
CA SER A 56 7.04 -6.63 -13.49
C SER A 56 7.43 -8.06 -13.11
N ILE A 57 6.51 -8.79 -12.48
CA ILE A 57 6.73 -10.21 -12.19
C ILE A 57 6.53 -10.97 -13.50
N ASP A 58 7.42 -11.94 -13.76
CA ASP A 58 7.36 -12.79 -14.95
C ASP A 58 5.94 -13.36 -15.11
N VAL A 59 5.32 -13.06 -16.24
CA VAL A 59 3.88 -13.23 -16.52
C VAL A 59 3.43 -14.68 -16.36
N GLU A 60 4.35 -15.63 -16.45
CA GLU A 60 4.09 -17.06 -16.30
C GLU A 60 3.77 -17.50 -14.86
N ASN A 61 4.15 -16.73 -13.83
CA ASN A 61 3.98 -17.13 -12.42
C ASN A 61 3.10 -16.19 -11.58
N SER A 62 2.68 -15.04 -12.12
CA SER A 62 1.82 -14.08 -11.41
C SER A 62 0.49 -13.92 -12.13
N LYS A 63 -0.61 -14.18 -11.42
CA LYS A 63 -1.98 -13.89 -11.87
C LYS A 63 -2.19 -12.42 -12.30
N TRP A 64 -1.30 -11.52 -11.89
CA TRP A 64 -1.49 -10.07 -11.98
C TRP A 64 -0.47 -9.36 -12.89
N GLY A 65 0.58 -10.01 -13.39
CA GLY A 65 1.57 -9.37 -14.28
C GLY A 65 2.50 -8.33 -13.62
N GLY A 66 2.27 -7.92 -12.37
CA GLY A 66 3.16 -7.02 -11.63
C GLY A 66 2.87 -6.90 -10.14
N MET A 67 3.76 -6.20 -9.44
CA MET A 67 3.67 -5.84 -8.02
C MET A 67 4.14 -4.40 -7.82
N ASP A 68 3.34 -3.62 -7.11
CA ASP A 68 3.72 -2.30 -6.61
C ASP A 68 4.17 -2.42 -5.15
N ASN A 69 5.38 -1.97 -4.85
CA ASN A 69 5.98 -2.05 -3.53
C ASN A 69 6.15 -0.65 -2.93
N PHE A 70 5.56 -0.42 -1.77
CA PHE A 70 5.62 0.82 -1.01
C PHE A 70 6.47 0.61 0.24
N LYS A 71 7.60 1.30 0.33
CA LYS A 71 8.48 1.31 1.50
C LYS A 71 8.16 2.49 2.38
N LEU A 72 7.45 2.23 3.46
CA LEU A 72 6.93 3.24 4.36
C LEU A 72 7.73 3.28 5.65
N LYS A 73 7.78 4.45 6.28
CA LYS A 73 8.46 4.66 7.55
C LYS A 73 7.58 5.46 8.51
N LEU A 74 7.36 4.96 9.71
CA LEU A 74 6.79 5.75 10.79
C LEU A 74 7.74 6.90 11.15
N THR A 75 7.23 8.13 11.10
CA THR A 75 8.04 9.30 11.45
C THR A 75 8.28 9.34 12.97
N LYS A 76 9.45 9.82 13.37
CA LYS A 76 9.80 10.05 14.79
C LYS A 76 9.56 11.49 15.24
N LYS A 77 9.09 12.35 14.34
CA LYS A 77 8.87 13.79 14.59
C LYS A 77 7.74 14.03 15.60
N PHE A 78 6.76 13.12 15.67
CA PHE A 78 5.66 13.21 16.61
C PHE A 78 5.95 12.41 17.88
N ARG A 79 5.68 13.03 19.04
CA ARG A 79 5.80 12.36 20.35
C ARG A 79 4.80 11.23 20.56
N LYS A 80 3.72 11.19 19.76
CA LYS A 80 2.68 10.16 19.82
C LYS A 80 2.28 9.79 18.39
N VAL A 81 2.65 8.59 17.96
CA VAL A 81 2.13 7.99 16.73
C VAL A 81 0.84 7.25 17.06
N PRO A 82 -0.23 7.33 16.24
CA PRO A 82 -1.44 6.57 16.50
C PRO A 82 -1.16 5.06 16.58
N HIS A 83 -1.76 4.38 17.57
CA HIS A 83 -1.67 2.91 17.69
C HIS A 83 -2.30 2.17 16.51
N LYS A 84 -3.22 2.80 15.80
CA LYS A 84 -3.85 2.28 14.59
C LYS A 84 -3.75 3.30 13.48
N ILE A 85 -3.16 2.90 12.38
CA ILE A 85 -3.00 3.66 11.15
C ILE A 85 -3.73 2.89 10.05
N VAL A 86 -4.58 3.56 9.28
CA VAL A 86 -5.24 2.96 8.10
C VAL A 86 -4.68 3.66 6.87
N LEU A 87 -4.00 2.90 6.02
CA LEU A 87 -3.41 3.39 4.78
C LEU A 87 -4.38 3.06 3.64
N HIS A 88 -4.91 4.10 3.02
CA HIS A 88 -5.82 4.01 1.88
C HIS A 88 -5.04 4.04 0.57
N PHE A 89 -5.20 2.99 -0.24
CA PHE A 89 -4.62 2.88 -1.57
C PHE A 89 -5.71 2.88 -2.63
N GLU A 90 -5.44 3.55 -3.73
CA GLU A 90 -6.28 3.52 -4.93
C GLU A 90 -5.47 2.97 -6.11
N CYS A 91 -6.07 2.08 -6.88
CA CYS A 91 -5.52 1.55 -8.12
C CYS A 91 -6.36 2.00 -9.29
N PHE A 92 -5.74 2.68 -10.24
CA PHE A 92 -6.39 3.11 -11.46
C PHE A 92 -5.37 3.33 -12.58
N ARG A 93 -5.89 3.54 -13.80
CA ARG A 93 -5.10 3.93 -14.96
C ARG A 93 -5.03 5.46 -15.00
N PRO A 94 -3.87 6.08 -14.75
CA PRO A 94 -3.77 7.54 -14.59
C PRO A 94 -4.03 8.32 -15.89
N PHE A 95 -4.03 7.63 -17.04
CA PHE A 95 -4.28 8.19 -18.37
C PHE A 95 -5.75 8.09 -18.82
N GLU A 96 -6.63 7.51 -18.01
CA GLU A 96 -8.06 7.39 -18.28
C GLU A 96 -8.81 8.59 -17.69
N GLU A 97 -9.77 9.17 -18.43
CA GLU A 97 -10.52 10.37 -18.01
C GLU A 97 -11.51 10.07 -16.86
N HIS A 98 -12.09 8.87 -16.87
CA HIS A 98 -13.01 8.38 -15.85
C HIS A 98 -12.60 6.97 -15.41
N PRO A 99 -11.49 6.85 -14.68
CA PRO A 99 -10.95 5.55 -14.34
C PRO A 99 -11.87 4.79 -13.41
N LYS A 100 -11.96 3.48 -13.62
CA LYS A 100 -12.49 2.57 -12.60
C LYS A 100 -11.45 2.42 -11.50
N ILE A 101 -11.79 2.89 -10.30
CA ILE A 101 -10.90 2.83 -9.13
C ILE A 101 -11.13 1.53 -8.36
N ILE A 102 -10.03 0.84 -8.05
CA ILE A 102 -10.01 -0.28 -7.09
C ILE A 102 -9.36 0.25 -5.81
N THR A 103 -9.99 0.03 -4.66
CA THR A 103 -9.49 0.57 -3.39
C THR A 103 -8.90 -0.51 -2.52
N LYS A 104 -7.90 -0.18 -1.71
CA LYS A 104 -7.40 -1.07 -0.67
C LYS A 104 -7.01 -0.32 0.60
N ASP A 105 -7.63 -0.71 1.71
CA ASP A 105 -7.18 -0.29 3.04
C ASP A 105 -6.22 -1.32 3.63
N VAL A 106 -5.08 -0.84 4.13
CA VAL A 106 -4.12 -1.63 4.91
C VAL A 106 -4.06 -1.06 6.31
N THR A 107 -4.40 -1.88 7.31
CA THR A 107 -4.30 -1.48 8.71
C THR A 107 -2.92 -1.79 9.25
N VAL A 108 -2.27 -0.80 9.84
CA VAL A 108 -1.00 -0.92 10.56
C VAL A 108 -1.24 -0.62 12.04
N LEU A 109 -0.79 -1.49 12.92
CA LEU A 109 -0.83 -1.30 14.37
C LEU A 109 0.57 -0.97 14.87
N SER A 110 0.70 0.18 15.53
CA SER A 110 1.95 0.61 16.16
C SER A 110 1.90 0.34 17.66
N LEU A 111 2.81 -0.48 18.15
CA LEU A 111 3.03 -0.73 19.58
C LEU A 111 4.15 0.15 20.15
N LEU A 112 4.39 1.31 19.53
CA LEU A 112 5.34 2.30 20.02
C LEU A 112 4.74 3.01 21.24
N ASP A 113 5.38 2.85 22.40
CA ASP A 113 5.07 3.56 23.65
C ASP A 113 5.61 5.00 23.65
#